data_AF-A0A2V7S6U2-F1
#
_entry.id   AF-A0A2V7S6U2-F1
#
_cell.length_a   1.000
_cell.length_b   1.000
_cell.length_c   1.000
_cell.angle_alpha   90.00
_cell.angle_beta   90.00
_cell.angle_gamma   90.00
#
_symmetry.space_group_name_H-M   'P 1'
#
loop_
_entity.id
_entity.type
_entity.pdbx_description
1 polymer ?
#
loop_
_entity_poly.entity_id
_entity_poly.type
_entity_poly.pdbx_seq_one_letter_code
_entity_poly.pdbx_strand_id
1 'polypeptide(L)'
;MVQGAEEFPGQAPAFGVMALRGAALERGAALAGVPPERARRDPVSNIRAAAALLDAYATETRVDRSRPEQWGTLAARFSGIELPEGRTAYTREVYRALGPRTGPSAAAAPASCPKPPPVSGAPDYSPAVWRASPNFNQRPADSTGVTHVVIIHTCESNYTSCWSWLVNLASQVSAHYLVSEDGGEISQLVLERDRAWHIAALYDCALNHEHDCWLNGVQSNDFTVGIEHAGFASQDSFPASQLQASAALVCDVTRDRGIPRDWQHILAHGQLQPQSRIDPGPHWPWIAYVHQVQARCGEVVVDDSAQFNDPA
;
A
#
# COMPACT_ATOMS: atom_id res chain seq x y z
N MET A 1 12.95 -7.83 -6.16
CA MET A 1 13.21 -6.49 -5.60
C MET A 1 12.45 -5.48 -6.42
N VAL A 2 11.76 -4.55 -5.78
CA VAL A 2 10.99 -3.49 -6.46
C VAL A 2 11.95 -2.62 -7.28
N GLN A 3 11.82 -2.67 -8.61
CA GLN A 3 12.44 -1.67 -9.49
C GLN A 3 11.51 -0.47 -9.52
N GLY A 4 11.97 0.69 -9.03
CA GLY A 4 11.22 1.93 -9.20
C GLY A 4 11.29 2.39 -10.64
N ALA A 5 10.15 2.58 -11.27
CA ALA A 5 10.02 3.40 -12.47
C ALA A 5 9.72 4.84 -12.06
N GLU A 6 10.09 5.81 -12.91
CA GLU A 6 9.57 7.17 -12.77
C GLU A 6 8.06 7.10 -13.08
N GLU A 7 7.25 7.12 -12.02
CA GLU A 7 5.79 7.13 -12.15
C GLU A 7 5.26 8.55 -12.40
N PHE A 8 6.06 9.60 -12.16
CA PHE A 8 5.66 11.02 -12.26
C PHE A 8 6.76 11.94 -12.80
N PRO A 9 6.44 12.88 -13.71
CA PRO A 9 7.38 13.89 -14.18
C PRO A 9 7.97 14.72 -13.03
N GLY A 10 9.28 14.65 -12.85
CA GLY A 10 10.01 15.47 -11.86
C GLY A 10 10.22 14.82 -10.49
N GLN A 11 9.79 13.56 -10.30
CA GLN A 11 10.16 12.77 -9.13
C GLN A 11 11.08 11.61 -9.51
N ALA A 12 12.26 11.57 -8.89
CA ALA A 12 13.17 10.47 -9.11
C ALA A 12 12.59 9.14 -8.57
N PRO A 13 12.72 8.03 -9.31
CA PRO A 13 12.28 6.71 -8.85
C PRO A 13 12.88 6.32 -7.49
N ALA A 14 12.11 5.58 -6.70
CA ALA A 14 12.56 4.99 -5.45
C ALA A 14 13.16 3.61 -5.68
N PHE A 15 14.27 3.30 -5.02
CA PHE A 15 14.95 2.01 -5.21
C PHE A 15 15.20 1.26 -3.91
N GLY A 16 15.06 -0.06 -4.01
CA GLY A 16 15.38 -1.02 -2.96
C GLY A 16 14.49 -0.93 -1.72
N VAL A 17 14.83 -1.73 -0.72
CA VAL A 17 14.01 -1.94 0.50
C VAL A 17 13.89 -0.69 1.37
N MET A 18 14.80 0.26 1.24
CA MET A 18 14.81 1.53 1.99
C MET A 18 14.22 2.70 1.19
N ALA A 19 13.66 2.43 0.00
CA ALA A 19 12.99 3.42 -0.86
C ALA A 19 13.81 4.70 -1.14
N LEU A 20 15.13 4.58 -1.31
CA LEU A 20 16.01 5.72 -1.56
C LEU A 20 15.71 6.35 -2.95
N ARG A 21 15.55 7.68 -2.98
CA ARG A 21 15.23 8.46 -4.19
C ARG A 21 16.33 9.46 -4.53
N GLY A 22 16.55 9.69 -5.82
CA GLY A 22 17.35 10.81 -6.36
C GLY A 22 18.62 11.11 -5.56
N ALA A 23 18.76 12.35 -5.07
CA ALA A 23 19.92 12.81 -4.32
C ALA A 23 20.17 12.04 -3.00
N ALA A 24 19.12 11.53 -2.35
CA ALA A 24 19.29 10.69 -1.16
C ALA A 24 19.96 9.36 -1.49
N LEU A 25 19.60 8.73 -2.62
CA LEU A 25 20.27 7.52 -3.10
C LEU A 25 21.73 7.80 -3.43
N GLU A 26 22.01 8.82 -4.23
CA GLU A 26 23.38 9.16 -4.66
C GLU A 26 24.25 9.50 -3.46
N ARG A 27 23.74 10.32 -2.53
CA ARG A 27 24.46 10.69 -1.32
C ARG A 27 24.69 9.49 -0.40
N GLY A 28 23.67 8.68 -0.15
CA GLY A 28 23.79 7.49 0.70
C GLY A 28 24.78 6.48 0.13
N ALA A 29 24.73 6.24 -1.18
CA ALA A 29 25.65 5.35 -1.87
C ALA A 29 27.10 5.81 -1.77
N ALA A 30 27.34 7.11 -2.02
CA ALA A 30 28.66 7.71 -1.89
C ALA A 30 29.21 7.60 -0.46
N LEU A 31 28.40 7.91 0.56
CA LEU A 31 28.79 7.80 1.97
C LEU A 31 29.09 6.35 2.39
N ALA A 32 28.36 5.38 1.84
CA ALA A 32 28.56 3.96 2.12
C ALA A 32 29.69 3.31 1.30
N GLY A 33 30.31 4.04 0.36
CA GLY A 33 31.32 3.49 -0.55
C GLY A 33 30.76 2.41 -1.48
N VAL A 34 29.47 2.45 -1.79
CA VAL A 34 28.82 1.49 -2.72
C VAL A 34 28.48 2.18 -4.04
N PRO A 35 28.60 1.49 -5.19
CA PRO A 35 28.15 2.05 -6.46
C PRO A 35 26.63 2.33 -6.42
N PRO A 36 26.15 3.48 -6.94
CA PRO A 36 24.71 3.79 -6.99
C PRO A 36 23.88 2.70 -7.65
N GLU A 37 24.37 2.08 -8.73
CA GLU A 37 23.69 0.94 -9.38
C GLU A 37 23.50 -0.27 -8.46
N ARG A 38 24.48 -0.55 -7.58
CA ARG A 38 24.30 -1.59 -6.56
C ARG A 38 23.34 -1.15 -5.47
N ALA A 39 23.40 0.10 -5.02
CA ALA A 39 22.42 0.62 -4.07
C ALA A 39 20.98 0.57 -4.61
N ARG A 40 20.79 0.60 -5.94
CA ARG A 40 19.48 0.44 -6.59
C ARG A 40 18.97 -1.01 -6.64
N ARG A 41 19.89 -1.99 -6.72
CA ARG A 41 19.57 -3.38 -7.15
C ARG A 41 19.96 -4.47 -6.15
N ASP A 42 20.79 -4.17 -5.16
CA ASP A 42 21.27 -5.11 -4.15
C ASP A 42 20.76 -4.70 -2.75
N PRO A 43 20.03 -5.56 -2.01
CA PRO A 43 19.41 -5.16 -0.75
C PRO A 43 20.44 -4.74 0.30
N VAL A 44 21.57 -5.44 0.36
CA VAL A 44 22.64 -5.15 1.33
C VAL A 44 23.25 -3.78 1.05
N SER A 45 23.52 -3.48 -0.23
CA SER A 45 24.03 -2.18 -0.66
C SER A 45 23.02 -1.06 -0.41
N ASN A 46 21.72 -1.31 -0.63
CA ASN A 46 20.65 -0.37 -0.37
C ASN A 46 20.53 -0.02 1.12
N ILE A 47 20.56 -1.05 1.99
CA ILE A 47 20.55 -0.88 3.45
C ILE A 47 21.79 -0.11 3.92
N ARG A 48 22.97 -0.43 3.39
CA ARG A 48 24.22 0.30 3.71
C ARG A 48 24.16 1.76 3.31
N ALA A 49 23.64 2.05 2.12
CA ALA A 49 23.46 3.42 1.63
C ALA A 49 22.49 4.21 2.53
N ALA A 50 21.37 3.61 2.92
CA ALA A 50 20.41 4.23 3.83
C ALA A 50 20.99 4.47 5.23
N ALA A 51 21.71 3.48 5.78
CA ALA A 51 22.36 3.59 7.09
C ALA A 51 23.43 4.70 7.10
N ALA A 52 24.25 4.80 6.05
CA ALA A 52 25.25 5.86 5.93
C ALA A 52 24.60 7.25 5.79
N LEU A 53 23.47 7.35 5.08
CA LEU A 53 22.70 8.59 4.98
C LEU A 53 22.12 9.01 6.35
N LEU A 54 21.55 8.08 7.10
CA LEU A 54 21.04 8.30 8.45
C LEU A 54 22.16 8.73 9.43
N ASP A 55 23.34 8.12 9.34
CA ASP A 55 24.51 8.51 10.15
C ASP A 55 24.99 9.93 9.81
N ALA A 56 24.97 10.30 8.53
CA ALA A 56 25.27 11.66 8.11
C ALA A 56 24.26 12.67 8.68
N TYR A 57 22.96 12.34 8.68
CA TYR A 57 21.95 13.19 9.31
C TYR A 57 22.16 13.32 10.83
N ALA A 58 22.55 12.24 11.51
CA ALA A 58 22.89 12.28 12.93
C ALA A 58 24.08 13.20 13.21
N THR A 59 25.09 13.20 12.34
CA THR A 59 26.24 14.12 12.42
C THR A 59 25.81 15.58 12.25
N GLU A 60 25.02 15.89 11.22
CA GLU A 60 24.55 17.25 10.92
C GLU A 60 23.75 17.85 12.07
N THR A 61 22.90 17.04 12.69
CA THR A 61 21.98 17.45 13.76
C THR A 61 22.57 17.27 15.16
N ARG A 62 23.81 16.77 15.27
CA ARG A 62 24.51 16.48 16.53
C ARG A 62 23.72 15.57 17.46
N VAL A 63 23.01 14.60 16.89
CA VAL A 63 22.29 13.57 17.65
C VAL A 63 23.29 12.67 18.37
N ASP A 64 23.03 12.42 19.65
CA ASP A 64 23.73 11.39 20.41
C ASP A 64 23.29 10.02 19.90
N ARG A 65 24.19 9.36 19.16
CA ARG A 65 23.94 8.05 18.54
C ARG A 65 23.60 6.97 19.56
N SER A 66 24.05 7.12 20.80
CA SER A 66 23.77 6.18 21.90
C SER A 66 22.36 6.31 22.48
N ARG A 67 21.61 7.33 22.05
CA ARG A 67 20.27 7.67 22.54
C ARG A 67 19.22 7.40 21.46
N PRO A 68 18.63 6.19 21.40
CA PRO A 68 17.62 5.80 20.42
C PRO A 68 16.49 6.83 20.26
N GLU A 69 16.05 7.43 21.36
CA GLU A 69 14.99 8.44 21.39
C GLU A 69 15.31 9.69 20.55
N GLN A 70 16.57 9.97 20.23
CA GLN A 70 16.94 11.08 19.36
C GLN A 70 16.87 10.73 17.86
N TRP A 71 16.74 9.45 17.52
CA TRP A 71 16.73 8.98 16.14
C TRP A 71 15.37 9.16 15.44
N GLY A 72 14.26 9.31 16.17
CA GLY A 72 12.94 9.46 15.55
C GLY A 72 12.85 10.67 14.65
N THR A 73 13.45 11.81 15.03
CA THR A 73 13.48 12.99 14.16
C THR A 73 14.26 12.74 12.86
N LEU A 74 15.31 11.91 12.92
CA LEU A 74 16.09 11.51 11.75
C LEU A 74 15.34 10.52 10.89
N ALA A 75 14.65 9.55 11.49
CA ALA A 75 13.80 8.60 10.78
C ALA A 75 12.66 9.32 10.06
N ALA A 76 12.01 10.31 10.71
CA ALA A 76 11.00 11.16 10.09
C ALA A 76 11.56 12.02 8.94
N ARG A 77 12.78 12.54 9.07
CA ARG A 77 13.46 13.25 7.98
C ARG A 77 13.77 12.31 6.82
N PHE A 78 14.25 11.11 7.13
CA PHE A 78 14.62 10.08 6.17
C PHE A 78 13.41 9.58 5.38
N SER A 79 12.25 9.43 6.02
CA SER A 79 11.03 8.94 5.35
C SER A 79 10.45 9.92 4.34
N GLY A 80 10.84 11.20 4.38
CA GLY A 80 10.27 12.24 3.51
C GLY A 80 8.80 12.53 3.80
N ILE A 81 8.29 12.12 4.97
CA ILE A 81 6.91 12.40 5.36
C ILE A 81 6.80 13.87 5.76
N GLU A 82 6.02 14.65 5.01
CA GLU A 82 5.87 16.09 5.28
C GLU A 82 4.83 16.36 6.37
N LEU A 83 3.75 15.58 6.38
CA LEU A 83 2.64 15.70 7.33
C LEU A 83 3.12 15.41 8.77
N PRO A 84 2.95 16.35 9.73
CA PRO A 84 3.37 16.17 11.12
C PRO A 84 2.82 14.89 11.75
N GLU A 85 1.55 14.57 11.50
CA GLU A 85 0.87 13.40 12.05
C GLU A 85 1.47 12.11 11.50
N GLY A 86 1.74 12.07 10.20
CA GLY A 86 2.41 10.94 9.55
C GLY A 86 3.82 10.72 10.11
N ARG A 87 4.57 11.79 10.36
CA ARG A 87 5.90 11.70 11.02
C ARG A 87 5.79 11.13 12.43
N THR A 88 4.84 11.60 13.24
CA THR A 88 4.63 11.09 14.60
C THR A 88 4.23 9.61 14.59
N ALA A 89 3.38 9.21 13.64
CA ALA A 89 2.91 7.84 13.54
C ALA A 89 4.01 6.89 13.06
N TYR A 90 4.74 7.28 12.00
CA TYR A 90 5.91 6.55 11.50
C TYR A 90 7.00 6.37 12.55
N THR A 91 7.37 7.44 13.26
CA THR A 91 8.42 7.38 14.30
C THR A 91 8.04 6.49 15.47
N ARG A 92 6.76 6.46 15.86
CA ARG A 92 6.25 5.54 16.88
C ARG A 92 6.47 4.08 16.49
N GLU A 93 6.20 3.73 15.24
CA GLU A 93 6.41 2.36 14.75
C GLU A 93 7.89 2.02 14.64
N VAL A 94 8.75 2.96 14.24
CA VAL A 94 10.21 2.78 14.31
C VAL A 94 10.64 2.47 15.74
N TYR A 95 10.16 3.22 16.74
CA TYR A 95 10.47 2.93 18.15
C TYR A 95 9.90 1.60 18.63
N ARG A 96 8.69 1.22 18.19
CA ARG A 96 8.09 -0.08 18.51
C ARG A 96 8.95 -1.22 17.95
N ALA A 97 9.39 -1.11 16.69
CA ALA A 97 10.23 -2.11 16.04
C ALA A 97 11.60 -2.27 16.71
N LEU A 98 12.15 -1.19 17.29
CA LEU A 98 13.40 -1.23 18.05
C LEU A 98 13.29 -1.94 19.42
N GLY A 99 12.07 -2.23 19.90
CA GLY A 99 11.81 -2.92 21.16
C GLY A 99 12.05 -2.05 22.41
N PRO A 100 11.74 -2.55 23.63
CA PRO A 100 11.86 -1.76 24.85
C PRO A 100 13.30 -1.65 25.36
N ARG A 101 13.72 -0.43 25.72
CA ARG A 101 14.57 -0.19 26.90
C ARG A 101 14.07 1.02 27.69
N THR A 102 14.00 0.83 28.99
CA THR A 102 13.50 1.72 30.05
C THR A 102 14.21 3.08 30.12
N GLY A 103 13.45 4.17 30.04
CA GLY A 103 13.81 5.58 30.31
C GLY A 103 12.55 6.46 30.16
N PRO A 104 12.38 7.55 30.93
CA PRO A 104 11.07 7.97 31.42
C PRO A 104 10.09 8.30 30.30
N SER A 105 8.89 7.73 30.45
CA SER A 105 7.70 7.96 29.65
C SER A 105 7.58 9.42 29.23
N ALA A 106 7.67 9.67 27.92
CA ALA A 106 6.94 10.78 27.36
C ALA A 106 5.46 10.54 27.69
N ALA A 107 4.83 11.53 28.31
CA ALA A 107 3.50 11.46 28.87
C ALA A 107 2.49 10.83 27.91
N ALA A 108 1.52 10.12 28.47
CA ALA A 108 0.31 9.70 27.77
C ALA A 108 -0.25 10.90 27.00
N ALA A 109 -0.20 10.82 25.67
CA ALA A 109 -0.90 11.77 24.82
C ALA A 109 -2.41 11.52 25.02
N PRO A 110 -3.23 12.56 25.17
CA PRO A 110 -4.66 12.38 25.36
C PRO A 110 -5.24 11.63 24.16
N ALA A 111 -6.06 10.63 24.47
CA ALA A 111 -6.90 9.94 23.50
C ALA A 111 -8.02 10.88 23.03
N SER A 112 -7.69 11.79 22.12
CA SER A 112 -8.62 12.34 21.12
C SER A 112 -7.80 13.13 20.10
N CYS A 113 -7.66 12.56 18.90
CA CYS A 113 -7.10 13.30 17.77
C CYS A 113 -8.16 14.29 17.22
N PRO A 114 -7.81 15.56 16.97
CA PRO A 114 -8.61 16.38 16.08
C PRO A 114 -8.59 15.75 14.69
N LYS A 115 -9.78 15.52 14.13
CA LYS A 115 -9.96 15.03 12.76
C LYS A 115 -9.30 16.02 11.80
N PRO A 116 -8.46 15.59 10.83
CA PRO A 116 -7.97 16.48 9.78
C PRO A 116 -9.18 17.17 9.12
N PRO A 117 -9.03 18.43 8.66
CA PRO A 117 -10.15 19.13 8.04
C PRO A 117 -10.68 18.28 6.88
N PRO A 118 -12.00 18.06 6.80
CA PRO A 118 -12.55 17.21 5.77
C PRO A 118 -12.25 17.83 4.40
N VAL A 119 -11.47 17.14 3.59
CA VAL A 119 -11.72 17.18 2.14
C VAL A 119 -13.13 16.64 2.00
N SER A 120 -14.05 17.48 1.48
CA SER A 120 -15.48 17.23 1.50
C SER A 120 -15.83 15.88 0.88
N GLY A 121 -16.29 14.95 1.72
CA GLY A 121 -16.78 13.64 1.33
C GLY A 121 -17.04 12.79 2.57
N ALA A 122 -18.20 12.15 2.65
CA ALA A 122 -18.34 10.97 3.48
C ALA A 122 -17.63 9.81 2.77
N PRO A 123 -17.09 8.82 3.49
CA PRO A 123 -16.59 7.60 2.85
C PRO A 123 -17.74 6.91 2.10
N ASP A 124 -17.44 6.31 0.95
CA ASP A 124 -18.37 5.46 0.19
C ASP A 124 -18.74 4.23 1.05
N TYR A 125 -17.72 3.57 1.64
CA TYR A 125 -17.93 2.54 2.65
C TYR A 125 -18.17 3.16 4.02
N SER A 126 -19.42 3.24 4.46
CA SER A 126 -19.80 3.94 5.71
C SER A 126 -19.04 3.55 6.99
N PRO A 127 -18.58 2.29 7.20
CA PRO A 127 -17.77 1.93 8.35
C PRO A 127 -16.32 2.43 8.29
N ALA A 128 -15.84 2.91 7.14
CA ALA A 128 -14.47 3.35 6.97
C ALA A 128 -14.19 4.70 7.67
N VAL A 129 -12.94 4.84 8.13
CA VAL A 129 -12.39 6.12 8.56
C VAL A 129 -11.93 6.90 7.34
N TRP A 130 -12.54 8.05 7.08
CA TRP A 130 -12.11 8.93 6.00
C TRP A 130 -10.76 9.59 6.30
N ARG A 131 -9.77 9.34 5.44
CA ARG A 131 -8.42 9.91 5.48
C ARG A 131 -8.00 10.35 4.08
N ALA A 132 -8.54 11.47 3.63
CA ALA A 132 -8.37 11.94 2.26
C ALA A 132 -6.90 12.00 1.81
N SER A 133 -6.60 11.28 0.73
CA SER A 133 -5.37 11.45 -0.03
C SER A 133 -5.56 12.54 -1.09
N PRO A 134 -4.57 13.41 -1.31
CA PRO A 134 -4.57 14.35 -2.43
C PRO A 134 -4.12 13.70 -3.76
N ASN A 135 -3.64 12.44 -3.72
CA ASN A 135 -3.03 11.76 -4.87
C ASN A 135 -4.09 11.02 -5.70
N PHE A 136 -4.97 11.78 -6.33
CA PHE A 136 -6.00 11.24 -7.22
C PHE A 136 -6.28 12.20 -8.37
N ASN A 137 -7.02 11.73 -9.36
CA ASN A 137 -7.61 12.58 -10.39
C ASN A 137 -8.91 11.96 -10.90
N GLN A 138 -9.58 12.61 -11.85
CA GLN A 138 -10.80 12.05 -12.44
C GLN A 138 -10.48 10.82 -13.30
N ARG A 139 -11.36 9.81 -13.24
CA ARG A 139 -11.37 8.72 -14.20
C ARG A 139 -11.71 9.24 -15.61
N PRO A 140 -11.30 8.54 -16.69
CA PRO A 140 -11.79 8.82 -18.03
C PRO A 140 -13.33 8.86 -18.07
N ALA A 141 -13.89 9.73 -18.91
CA ALA A 141 -15.35 9.89 -19.03
C ALA A 141 -15.98 8.87 -20.00
N ASP A 142 -15.17 8.09 -20.71
CA ASP A 142 -15.63 7.03 -21.62
C ASP A 142 -15.72 5.68 -20.89
N SER A 143 -15.98 4.60 -21.64
CA SER A 143 -16.14 3.26 -21.07
C SER A 143 -14.89 2.73 -20.36
N THR A 144 -13.69 3.26 -20.65
CA THR A 144 -12.44 2.82 -20.00
C THR A 144 -12.31 3.31 -18.57
N GLY A 145 -13.10 4.31 -18.17
CA GLY A 145 -13.15 4.82 -16.80
C GLY A 145 -14.21 4.18 -15.91
N VAL A 146 -15.01 3.24 -16.44
CA VAL A 146 -16.05 2.55 -15.66
C VAL A 146 -15.38 1.54 -14.74
N THR A 147 -15.55 1.73 -13.44
CA THR A 147 -14.98 0.84 -12.42
C THR A 147 -15.63 -0.54 -12.46
N HIS A 148 -14.85 -1.58 -12.78
CA HIS A 148 -15.36 -2.96 -12.82
C HIS A 148 -14.39 -4.02 -12.28
N VAL A 149 -13.25 -3.62 -11.71
CA VAL A 149 -12.24 -4.53 -11.15
C VAL A 149 -11.79 -4.05 -9.77
N VAL A 150 -11.57 -4.98 -8.85
CA VAL A 150 -10.94 -4.74 -7.55
C VAL A 150 -9.53 -5.33 -7.57
N ILE A 151 -8.54 -4.54 -7.14
CA ILE A 151 -7.15 -5.00 -7.00
C ILE A 151 -6.79 -5.13 -5.53
N ILE A 152 -6.31 -6.31 -5.15
CA ILE A 152 -5.82 -6.63 -3.82
C ILE A 152 -4.31 -6.38 -3.76
N HIS A 153 -3.90 -5.59 -2.77
CA HIS A 153 -2.50 -5.23 -2.50
C HIS A 153 -2.10 -5.61 -1.09
N THR A 154 -0.79 -5.70 -0.85
CA THR A 154 -0.18 -5.56 0.47
C THR A 154 0.67 -4.30 0.54
N CYS A 155 0.58 -3.58 1.66
CA CYS A 155 1.26 -2.31 1.88
C CYS A 155 2.79 -2.37 1.92
N GLU A 156 3.37 -3.58 2.04
CA GLU A 156 4.77 -3.80 2.42
C GLU A 156 5.17 -3.02 3.69
N SER A 157 4.21 -2.83 4.60
CA SER A 157 4.35 -2.08 5.84
C SER A 157 3.15 -2.27 6.76
N ASN A 158 3.25 -1.77 7.99
CA ASN A 158 2.12 -1.75 8.92
C ASN A 158 1.06 -0.69 8.54
N TYR A 159 -0.15 -0.83 9.09
CA TYR A 159 -1.31 0.00 8.77
C TYR A 159 -1.04 1.49 8.84
N THR A 160 -0.40 1.91 9.93
CA THR A 160 -0.16 3.32 10.21
C THR A 160 0.85 3.93 9.23
N SER A 161 1.92 3.19 8.93
CA SER A 161 2.92 3.63 7.97
C SER A 161 2.31 3.73 6.58
N CYS A 162 1.52 2.72 6.20
CA CYS A 162 0.85 2.64 4.91
C CYS A 162 -0.08 3.83 4.65
N TRP A 163 -1.12 4.06 5.48
CA TRP A 163 -2.01 5.19 5.21
C TRP A 163 -1.29 6.53 5.28
N SER A 164 -0.31 6.70 6.18
CA SER A 164 0.43 7.96 6.29
C SER A 164 1.21 8.30 5.03
N TRP A 165 1.71 7.27 4.32
CA TRP A 165 2.38 7.42 3.04
C TRP A 165 1.37 7.69 1.91
N LEU A 166 0.26 6.95 1.88
CA LEU A 166 -0.76 7.07 0.83
C LEU A 166 -1.50 8.42 0.86
N VAL A 167 -1.54 9.14 1.99
CA VAL A 167 -2.10 10.49 2.09
C VAL A 167 -1.08 11.61 1.94
N ASN A 168 0.22 11.28 1.86
CA ASN A 168 1.27 12.27 1.68
C ASN A 168 1.29 12.71 0.20
N LEU A 169 1.10 14.01 -0.08
CA LEU A 169 1.19 14.54 -1.45
C LEU A 169 2.51 14.16 -2.13
N ALA A 170 3.62 14.14 -1.38
CA ALA A 170 4.93 13.80 -1.94
C ALA A 170 5.05 12.33 -2.38
N SER A 171 4.16 11.43 -1.91
CA SER A 171 4.22 10.01 -2.28
C SER A 171 3.83 9.77 -3.73
N GLN A 172 2.92 10.60 -4.25
CA GLN A 172 2.29 10.43 -5.56
C GLN A 172 1.72 9.02 -5.74
N VAL A 173 1.27 8.37 -4.67
CA VAL A 173 0.57 7.08 -4.72
C VAL A 173 -0.59 7.11 -3.73
N SER A 174 -1.61 6.31 -3.98
CA SER A 174 -2.78 6.19 -3.12
C SER A 174 -3.53 4.90 -3.41
N ALA A 175 -4.32 4.41 -2.47
CA ALA A 175 -5.35 3.41 -2.72
C ALA A 175 -6.73 3.98 -2.37
N HIS A 176 -7.79 3.27 -2.74
CA HIS A 176 -9.13 3.66 -2.30
C HIS A 176 -9.30 3.31 -0.82
N TYR A 177 -8.88 2.11 -0.45
CA TYR A 177 -9.05 1.58 0.90
C TYR A 177 -7.76 0.97 1.45
N LEU A 178 -7.67 0.93 2.78
CA LEU A 178 -6.64 0.21 3.53
C LEU A 178 -7.28 -0.52 4.72
N VAL A 179 -6.99 -1.81 4.86
CA VAL A 179 -7.43 -2.67 5.98
C VAL A 179 -6.30 -2.89 6.99
N SER A 180 -6.57 -2.65 8.28
CA SER A 180 -5.60 -2.91 9.36
C SER A 180 -5.28 -4.38 9.53
N GLU A 181 -4.13 -4.69 10.16
CA GLU A 181 -3.65 -6.05 10.38
C GLU A 181 -4.65 -6.90 11.20
N ASP A 182 -5.38 -6.26 12.11
CA ASP A 182 -6.39 -6.90 12.93
C ASP A 182 -7.81 -6.82 12.34
N GLY A 183 -8.00 -6.13 11.22
CA GLY A 183 -9.31 -5.88 10.60
C GLY A 183 -10.23 -4.96 11.41
N GLY A 184 -9.74 -4.32 12.48
CA GLY A 184 -10.51 -3.44 13.35
C GLY A 184 -10.77 -2.05 12.76
N GLU A 185 -9.94 -1.59 11.83
CA GLU A 185 -10.11 -0.31 11.14
C GLU A 185 -9.89 -0.46 9.62
N ILE A 186 -10.81 0.13 8.85
CA ILE A 186 -10.64 0.34 7.42
C ILE A 186 -10.53 1.84 7.21
N SER A 187 -9.47 2.30 6.54
CA SER A 187 -9.36 3.68 6.10
C SER A 187 -9.80 3.78 4.65
N GLN A 188 -10.61 4.79 4.31
CA GLN A 188 -10.84 5.17 2.92
C GLN A 188 -10.08 6.46 2.61
N LEU A 189 -9.28 6.45 1.55
CA LEU A 189 -8.36 7.52 1.20
C LEU A 189 -8.78 8.28 -0.06
N VAL A 190 -9.37 7.58 -1.02
CA VAL A 190 -9.89 8.14 -2.27
C VAL A 190 -11.32 7.63 -2.47
N LEU A 191 -12.21 8.49 -2.95
CA LEU A 191 -13.57 8.07 -3.30
C LEU A 191 -13.53 7.18 -4.53
N GLU A 192 -14.36 6.15 -4.59
CA GLU A 192 -14.33 5.16 -5.67
C GLU A 192 -14.66 5.75 -7.05
N ARG A 193 -15.40 6.88 -7.09
CA ARG A 193 -15.67 7.61 -8.35
C ARG A 193 -14.41 8.25 -8.95
N ASP A 194 -13.40 8.48 -8.11
CA ASP A 194 -12.15 9.11 -8.49
C ASP A 194 -11.10 8.03 -8.75
N ARG A 195 -10.07 8.39 -9.52
CA ARG A 195 -8.95 7.51 -9.86
C ARG A 195 -7.86 7.62 -8.80
N ALA A 196 -7.76 6.63 -7.92
CA ALA A 196 -6.57 6.45 -7.07
C ALA A 196 -5.39 5.94 -7.89
N TRP A 197 -4.16 6.21 -7.42
CA TRP A 197 -2.91 5.79 -8.06
C TRP A 197 -2.26 4.61 -7.32
N HIS A 198 -2.77 3.39 -7.54
CA HIS A 198 -2.32 2.18 -6.82
C HIS A 198 -1.68 1.11 -7.73
N ILE A 199 -1.95 1.12 -9.04
CA ILE A 199 -1.40 0.16 -9.99
C ILE A 199 -0.90 0.88 -11.24
N ALA A 200 0.40 0.81 -11.53
CA ALA A 200 0.98 1.51 -12.69
C ALA A 200 0.88 0.70 -13.99
N ALA A 201 0.41 -0.54 -13.94
CA ALA A 201 0.33 -1.45 -15.08
C ALA A 201 -0.66 -0.96 -16.14
N LEU A 202 -0.26 -1.01 -17.41
CA LEU A 202 -1.23 -1.06 -18.51
C LEU A 202 -1.87 -2.45 -18.50
N TYR A 203 -3.16 -2.52 -18.78
CA TYR A 203 -3.86 -3.78 -18.81
C TYR A 203 -3.37 -4.66 -19.97
N ASP A 204 -3.15 -5.93 -19.66
CA ASP A 204 -2.84 -6.99 -20.60
C ASP A 204 -3.76 -8.16 -20.27
N CYS A 205 -4.74 -8.43 -21.13
CA CYS A 205 -5.73 -9.47 -20.90
C CYS A 205 -5.12 -10.87 -20.83
N ALA A 206 -3.93 -11.10 -21.39
CA ALA A 206 -3.24 -12.38 -21.24
C ALA A 206 -2.88 -12.67 -19.76
N LEU A 207 -2.75 -11.62 -18.94
CA LEU A 207 -2.55 -11.72 -17.49
C LEU A 207 -3.88 -11.89 -16.71
N ASN A 208 -5.02 -11.80 -17.40
CA ASN A 208 -6.35 -11.98 -16.83
C ASN A 208 -7.19 -12.98 -17.67
N HIS A 209 -6.58 -14.09 -18.09
CA HIS A 209 -7.28 -15.18 -18.78
C HIS A 209 -8.04 -14.76 -20.05
N GLU A 210 -7.46 -13.84 -20.85
CA GLU A 210 -8.06 -13.28 -22.06
C GLU A 210 -9.36 -12.49 -21.79
N HIS A 211 -9.62 -12.09 -20.54
CA HIS A 211 -10.78 -11.31 -20.14
C HIS A 211 -10.60 -9.83 -20.49
N ASP A 212 -11.66 -9.17 -20.96
CA ASP A 212 -11.67 -7.73 -21.29
C ASP A 212 -10.51 -7.25 -22.19
N CYS A 213 -10.12 -8.01 -23.21
CA CYS A 213 -9.04 -7.64 -24.13
C CYS A 213 -9.22 -6.30 -24.87
N TRP A 214 -10.42 -5.72 -24.87
CA TRP A 214 -10.66 -4.37 -25.37
C TRP A 214 -9.98 -3.29 -24.52
N LEU A 215 -9.59 -3.60 -23.27
CA LEU A 215 -8.81 -2.74 -22.38
C LEU A 215 -7.29 -2.86 -22.59
N ASN A 216 -6.79 -3.68 -23.52
CA ASN A 216 -5.36 -3.84 -23.72
C ASN A 216 -4.67 -2.47 -23.97
N GLY A 217 -3.66 -2.16 -23.15
CA GLY A 217 -2.95 -0.89 -23.19
C GLY A 217 -3.63 0.26 -22.44
N VAL A 218 -4.83 0.07 -21.87
CA VAL A 218 -5.50 1.05 -21.00
C VAL A 218 -4.84 1.05 -19.63
N GLN A 219 -4.78 2.21 -18.99
CA GLN A 219 -4.17 2.34 -17.67
C GLN A 219 -5.06 1.66 -16.61
N SER A 220 -4.57 0.65 -15.88
CA SER A 220 -5.41 -0.11 -14.94
C SER A 220 -6.02 0.72 -13.81
N ASN A 221 -5.40 1.82 -13.37
CA ASN A 221 -6.04 2.71 -12.38
C ASN A 221 -7.39 3.26 -12.89
N ASP A 222 -7.59 3.41 -14.20
CA ASP A 222 -8.78 4.05 -14.79
C ASP A 222 -10.08 3.31 -14.47
N PHE A 223 -10.03 1.98 -14.32
CA PHE A 223 -11.21 1.12 -14.11
C PHE A 223 -11.15 0.24 -12.86
N THR A 224 -10.16 0.43 -11.98
CA THR A 224 -9.97 -0.41 -10.79
C THR A 224 -10.22 0.31 -9.46
N VAL A 225 -10.61 -0.46 -8.43
CA VAL A 225 -10.56 -0.09 -7.01
C VAL A 225 -9.42 -0.84 -6.32
N GLY A 226 -8.37 -0.14 -5.92
CA GLY A 226 -7.30 -0.69 -5.08
C GLY A 226 -7.64 -0.76 -3.59
N ILE A 227 -7.45 -1.93 -2.99
CA ILE A 227 -7.56 -2.20 -1.56
C ILE A 227 -6.23 -2.70 -1.03
N GLU A 228 -5.64 -1.92 -0.13
CA GLU A 228 -4.40 -2.24 0.55
C GLU A 228 -4.65 -3.05 1.83
N HIS A 229 -3.76 -4.00 2.10
CA HIS A 229 -3.74 -4.76 3.34
C HIS A 229 -2.44 -4.47 4.08
N ALA A 230 -2.54 -3.99 5.32
CA ALA A 230 -1.39 -3.86 6.17
C ALA A 230 -0.71 -5.22 6.36
N GLY A 231 0.59 -5.30 6.07
CA GLY A 231 1.30 -6.57 5.94
C GLY A 231 2.30 -6.56 4.79
N PHE A 232 2.77 -7.75 4.42
CA PHE A 232 3.84 -7.96 3.45
C PHE A 232 3.52 -9.16 2.57
N ALA A 233 3.84 -9.09 1.28
CA ALA A 233 3.65 -10.21 0.35
C ALA A 233 4.48 -11.46 0.74
N SER A 234 5.49 -11.31 1.58
CA SER A 234 6.36 -12.39 2.05
C SER A 234 5.81 -13.18 3.24
N GLN A 235 4.67 -12.77 3.82
CA GLN A 235 4.12 -13.45 4.99
C GLN A 235 3.54 -14.83 4.63
N ASP A 236 3.60 -15.77 5.59
CA ASP A 236 3.14 -17.15 5.41
C ASP A 236 1.61 -17.30 5.52
N SER A 237 0.94 -16.31 6.12
CA SER A 237 -0.52 -16.30 6.30
C SER A 237 -1.03 -14.90 6.63
N PHE A 238 -2.32 -14.66 6.39
CA PHE A 238 -3.01 -13.41 6.73
C PHE A 238 -3.96 -13.61 7.92
N PRO A 239 -4.08 -12.63 8.83
CA PRO A 239 -5.03 -12.71 9.94
C PRO A 239 -6.47 -12.89 9.43
N ALA A 240 -7.18 -13.86 9.99
CA ALA A 240 -8.57 -14.15 9.59
C ALA A 240 -9.49 -12.93 9.75
N SER A 241 -9.27 -12.10 10.76
CA SER A 241 -10.05 -10.88 10.99
C SER A 241 -9.79 -9.81 9.92
N GLN A 242 -8.55 -9.65 9.45
CA GLN A 242 -8.22 -8.78 8.33
C GLN A 242 -8.93 -9.23 7.04
N LEU A 243 -8.88 -10.53 6.72
CA LEU A 243 -9.58 -11.10 5.57
C LEU A 243 -11.11 -10.94 5.69
N GLN A 244 -11.66 -11.08 6.90
CA GLN A 244 -13.09 -10.87 7.16
C GLN A 244 -13.55 -9.42 6.94
N ALA A 245 -12.76 -8.45 7.43
CA ALA A 245 -13.03 -7.04 7.21
C ALA A 245 -12.92 -6.69 5.72
N SER A 246 -11.87 -7.18 5.07
CA SER A 246 -11.66 -6.96 3.64
C SER A 246 -12.75 -7.60 2.78
N ALA A 247 -13.19 -8.82 3.08
CA ALA A 247 -14.28 -9.46 2.35
C ALA A 247 -15.61 -8.70 2.49
N ALA A 248 -15.89 -8.12 3.66
CA ALA A 248 -17.06 -7.26 3.85
C ALA A 248 -16.96 -5.94 3.06
N LEU A 249 -15.76 -5.37 2.95
CA LEU A 249 -15.49 -4.20 2.13
C LEU A 249 -15.64 -4.51 0.63
N VAL A 250 -14.98 -5.56 0.12
CA VAL A 250 -15.11 -5.96 -1.30
C VAL A 250 -16.56 -6.27 -1.63
N CYS A 251 -17.29 -6.89 -0.71
CA CYS A 251 -18.72 -7.11 -0.90
C CYS A 251 -19.51 -5.82 -1.17
N ASP A 252 -19.23 -4.78 -0.37
CA ASP A 252 -19.85 -3.47 -0.51
C ASP A 252 -19.51 -2.82 -1.84
N VAL A 253 -18.21 -2.71 -2.15
CA VAL A 253 -17.69 -2.15 -3.42
C VAL A 253 -18.33 -2.85 -4.62
N THR A 254 -18.30 -4.18 -4.62
CA THR A 254 -18.78 -4.97 -5.77
C THR A 254 -20.28 -4.91 -5.93
N ARG A 255 -21.05 -4.90 -4.82
CA ARG A 255 -22.51 -4.72 -4.86
C ARG A 255 -22.88 -3.36 -5.44
N ASP A 256 -22.24 -2.30 -4.99
CA ASP A 256 -22.61 -0.93 -5.36
C ASP A 256 -22.20 -0.61 -6.80
N ARG A 257 -21.16 -1.29 -7.32
CA ARG A 257 -20.67 -1.13 -8.70
C ARG A 257 -21.14 -2.21 -9.68
N GLY A 258 -21.86 -3.23 -9.23
CA GLY A 258 -22.29 -4.34 -10.07
C GLY A 258 -21.14 -5.20 -10.61
N ILE A 259 -20.07 -5.32 -9.82
CA ILE A 259 -18.86 -6.07 -10.19
C ILE A 259 -19.06 -7.56 -9.86
N PRO A 260 -18.84 -8.49 -10.79
CA PRO A 260 -18.84 -9.92 -10.49
C PRO A 260 -17.79 -10.28 -9.44
N ARG A 261 -18.09 -11.24 -8.55
CA ARG A 261 -17.20 -11.64 -7.45
C ARG A 261 -16.48 -12.92 -7.80
N ASP A 262 -15.62 -12.81 -8.80
CA ASP A 262 -14.86 -13.92 -9.36
C ASP A 262 -13.38 -13.55 -9.54
N TRP A 263 -12.66 -14.50 -10.10
CA TRP A 263 -11.23 -14.48 -10.37
C TRP A 263 -10.79 -13.56 -11.50
N GLN A 264 -11.73 -12.99 -12.25
CA GLN A 264 -11.47 -12.09 -13.36
C GLN A 264 -11.67 -10.63 -12.96
N HIS A 265 -12.39 -10.39 -11.86
CA HIS A 265 -12.73 -9.05 -11.37
C HIS A 265 -12.18 -8.75 -9.97
N ILE A 266 -11.70 -9.74 -9.23
CA ILE A 266 -10.95 -9.56 -7.97
C ILE A 266 -9.54 -10.12 -8.18
N LEU A 267 -8.57 -9.23 -8.42
CA LEU A 267 -7.26 -9.60 -8.94
C LEU A 267 -6.12 -9.21 -8.00
N ALA A 268 -5.01 -9.94 -8.09
CA ALA A 268 -3.75 -9.55 -7.45
C ALA A 268 -3.10 -8.38 -8.19
N HIS A 269 -2.45 -7.47 -7.47
CA HIS A 269 -1.56 -6.49 -8.11
C HIS A 269 -0.42 -7.17 -8.89
N GLY A 270 0.23 -8.18 -8.29
CA GLY A 270 1.29 -8.96 -8.92
C GLY A 270 0.84 -9.77 -10.13
N GLN A 271 -0.46 -10.04 -10.29
CA GLN A 271 -1.00 -10.72 -11.48
C GLN A 271 -1.00 -9.78 -12.68
N LEU A 272 -1.42 -8.52 -12.51
CA LEU A 272 -1.45 -7.53 -13.59
C LEU A 272 -0.12 -6.78 -13.77
N GLN A 273 0.80 -6.83 -12.79
CA GLN A 273 2.12 -6.18 -12.85
C GLN A 273 3.31 -7.13 -12.50
N PRO A 274 3.38 -8.34 -13.08
CA PRO A 274 4.30 -9.41 -12.64
C PRO A 274 5.78 -9.09 -12.81
N GLN A 275 6.12 -8.12 -13.67
CA GLN A 275 7.50 -7.69 -13.93
C GLN A 275 8.16 -6.99 -12.73
N SER A 276 7.37 -6.49 -11.77
CA SER A 276 7.89 -5.65 -10.68
C SER A 276 7.16 -5.81 -9.34
N ARG A 277 5.99 -6.45 -9.33
CA ARG A 277 5.12 -6.60 -8.17
C ARG A 277 4.86 -8.08 -7.91
N ILE A 278 4.71 -8.43 -6.64
CA ILE A 278 4.42 -9.81 -6.19
C ILE A 278 3.24 -9.85 -5.23
N ASP A 279 2.78 -8.71 -4.74
CA ASP A 279 1.70 -8.57 -3.78
C ASP A 279 0.35 -9.00 -4.38
N PRO A 280 -0.54 -9.61 -3.58
CA PRO A 280 -0.44 -9.82 -2.13
C PRO A 280 0.41 -11.03 -1.70
N GLY A 281 1.15 -11.64 -2.62
CA GLY A 281 2.06 -12.75 -2.34
C GLY A 281 1.43 -14.14 -2.49
N PRO A 282 2.26 -15.20 -2.46
CA PRO A 282 1.83 -16.56 -2.74
C PRO A 282 0.90 -17.16 -1.67
N HIS A 283 0.87 -16.59 -0.47
CA HIS A 283 0.06 -17.08 0.66
C HIS A 283 -1.26 -16.33 0.84
N TRP A 284 -1.63 -15.45 -0.10
CA TRP A 284 -2.98 -14.90 -0.11
C TRP A 284 -3.98 -16.03 -0.38
N PRO A 285 -4.98 -16.26 0.50
CA PRO A 285 -5.85 -17.44 0.43
C PRO A 285 -6.99 -17.21 -0.57
N TRP A 286 -6.62 -17.04 -1.83
CA TRP A 286 -7.46 -16.69 -2.97
C TRP A 286 -8.85 -17.38 -2.97
N ILE A 287 -8.91 -18.71 -2.88
CA ILE A 287 -10.19 -19.45 -3.02
C ILE A 287 -11.09 -19.16 -1.84
N ALA A 288 -10.54 -19.33 -0.63
CA ALA A 288 -11.26 -19.03 0.60
C ALA A 288 -11.70 -17.56 0.67
N TYR A 289 -10.87 -16.64 0.17
CA TYR A 289 -11.15 -15.21 0.17
C TYR A 289 -12.30 -14.84 -0.76
N VAL A 290 -12.32 -15.32 -2.00
CA VAL A 290 -13.42 -15.07 -2.95
C VAL A 290 -14.73 -15.69 -2.45
N HIS A 291 -14.70 -16.93 -1.94
CA HIS A 291 -15.88 -17.54 -1.31
C HIS A 291 -16.39 -16.73 -0.13
N GLN A 292 -15.48 -16.16 0.66
CA GLN A 292 -15.85 -15.32 1.78
C GLN A 292 -16.48 -13.99 1.33
N VAL A 293 -16.01 -13.39 0.25
CA VAL A 293 -16.63 -12.21 -0.38
C VAL A 293 -18.05 -12.55 -0.86
N GLN A 294 -18.21 -13.64 -1.61
CA GLN A 294 -19.51 -14.11 -2.10
C GLN A 294 -20.50 -14.36 -0.95
N ALA A 295 -20.06 -15.09 0.09
CA ALA A 295 -20.87 -15.36 1.28
C ALA A 295 -21.28 -14.07 2.01
N ARG A 296 -20.38 -13.09 2.14
CA ARG A 296 -20.68 -11.79 2.76
C ARG A 296 -21.77 -11.02 2.02
N CYS A 297 -21.94 -11.27 0.74
CA CYS A 297 -22.97 -10.64 -0.08
C CYS A 297 -24.23 -11.46 -0.27
N GLY A 298 -24.33 -12.61 0.40
CA GLY A 298 -25.50 -13.49 0.28
C GLY A 298 -25.56 -14.25 -1.04
N GLU A 299 -24.46 -14.38 -1.77
CA GLU A 299 -24.39 -15.26 -2.93
C GLU A 299 -24.29 -16.73 -2.48
N VAL A 300 -24.83 -17.63 -3.30
CA VAL A 300 -24.63 -19.06 -3.09
C VAL A 300 -23.18 -19.38 -3.45
N VAL A 301 -22.39 -19.68 -2.42
CA VAL A 301 -21.03 -20.18 -2.60
C VAL A 301 -21.11 -21.59 -3.15
N VAL A 302 -20.77 -21.77 -4.42
CA VAL A 302 -20.52 -23.09 -4.99
C VAL A 302 -19.07 -23.42 -4.67
N ASP A 303 -18.87 -24.31 -3.70
CA ASP A 303 -17.53 -24.76 -3.33
C ASP A 303 -16.92 -25.61 -4.45
N ASP A 304 -16.12 -24.97 -5.31
CA ASP A 304 -15.34 -25.62 -6.37
C ASP A 304 -13.99 -26.17 -5.86
N SER A 305 -13.70 -26.03 -4.56
CA SER A 305 -12.49 -26.57 -3.93
C SER A 305 -12.55 -28.09 -3.69
N ALA A 306 -13.72 -28.69 -3.92
CA ALA A 306 -13.89 -30.13 -3.96
C ALA A 306 -13.69 -30.65 -5.39
N GLN A 307 -13.17 -31.87 -5.46
CA GLN A 307 -12.79 -32.69 -6.62
C GLN A 307 -13.90 -32.96 -7.68
N PHE A 308 -14.91 -32.09 -7.82
CA PHE A 308 -16.21 -32.35 -8.46
C PHE A 308 -16.61 -31.36 -9.56
N ASN A 309 -15.68 -30.62 -10.16
CA ASN A 309 -15.95 -30.07 -11.50
C ASN A 309 -15.79 -31.20 -12.52
N ASP A 310 -16.93 -31.57 -13.12
CA ASP A 310 -17.11 -32.68 -14.06
C ASP A 310 -16.09 -32.64 -15.20
N PRO A 311 -15.31 -33.71 -15.46
CA PRO A 311 -14.47 -33.81 -16.65
C PRO A 311 -15.34 -34.25 -17.83
N ALA A 312 -16.02 -33.29 -18.47
CA ALA A 312 -16.73 -33.51 -19.73
C ALA A 312 -16.44 -32.38 -20.72
#